data_AF-A0A6G1LAC5-F1
#
_entry.id   AF-A0A6G1LAC5-F1
#
_cell.length_a   1.000
_cell.length_b   1.000
_cell.length_c   1.000
_cell.angle_alpha   90.00
_cell.angle_beta   90.00
_cell.angle_gamma   90.00
#
_symmetry.space_group_name_H-M   'P 1'
#
loop_
_entity.id
_entity.type
_entity.pdbx_description
1 polymer ?
#
loop_
_entity_poly.entity_id
_entity_poly.type
_entity_poly.pdbx_seq_one_letter_code
_entity_poly.pdbx_strand_id
1 'polypeptide(L)'
;MARKRKAEELDDGDGKSSAKPEDVNHSVLGGMKGGYRTDGEAKNASVESIRVPFNDKAIICERRVEASQQPALIFTHGAGGGIANPATAEFANGFADILPVVCFQGTMNLQNRTKTFHSVIEHESFDTALGGRSMGARAAVVAATQEERETKTLVLVSFPLVGGKKRESREQVLLDLTEGVDVLFMIGSDDAQCDLSHLWNVMAKMTARSWLCEVEGADHGMSWKPKNSVEAMRRKTGTIAAEWLKKRDQGRRYSCVRPNEEAEDVRFENWRSDDRVASDQDPGPKTKKRSKN
;
A
#
# COMPACT_ATOMS: atom_id res chain seq x y z
N MET A 1 1.23 49.44 61.11
CA MET A 1 0.84 50.77 60.58
C MET A 1 0.98 50.69 59.06
N ALA A 2 -0.04 50.97 58.22
CA ALA A 2 -0.58 52.28 57.82
C ALA A 2 0.44 53.14 57.00
N ARG A 3 0.13 53.81 55.86
CA ARG A 3 -1.10 53.92 55.01
C ARG A 3 -0.83 54.80 53.73
N LYS A 4 -1.52 54.56 52.57
CA LYS A 4 -1.95 55.52 51.47
C LYS A 4 -0.88 56.13 50.49
N ARG A 5 -1.17 56.76 49.30
CA ARG A 5 -2.13 56.72 48.10
C ARG A 5 -1.68 57.84 47.07
N LYS A 6 -2.13 58.20 45.84
CA LYS A 6 -3.16 57.84 44.78
C LYS A 6 -2.81 56.46 44.14
N ALA A 7 -3.07 56.03 42.90
CA ALA A 7 -3.69 56.53 41.64
C ALA A 7 -4.43 55.34 40.94
N GLU A 8 -5.43 55.44 40.04
CA GLU A 8 -6.22 56.50 39.37
C GLU A 8 -5.58 57.35 38.25
N GLU A 9 -5.78 56.91 37.01
CA GLU A 9 -6.83 57.49 36.14
C GLU A 9 -7.52 56.34 35.35
N LEU A 10 -8.63 56.63 34.65
CA LEU A 10 -9.44 55.67 33.88
C LEU A 10 -9.59 56.18 32.44
N ASP A 11 -9.72 55.27 31.47
CA ASP A 11 -10.30 55.56 30.15
C ASP A 11 -10.97 54.29 29.60
N ASP A 12 -12.08 54.45 28.85
CA ASP A 12 -12.91 53.36 28.33
C ASP A 12 -12.70 53.18 26.81
N GLY A 13 -12.68 51.93 26.32
CA GLY A 13 -12.34 51.65 24.92
C GLY A 13 -12.89 50.35 24.36
N ASP A 14 -14.12 50.39 23.83
CA ASP A 14 -14.71 49.31 23.02
C ASP A 14 -13.89 49.08 21.73
N GLY A 15 -13.54 47.81 21.41
CA GLY A 15 -12.73 47.56 20.21
C GLY A 15 -12.36 46.12 19.86
N LYS A 16 -13.31 45.33 19.33
CA LYS A 16 -13.12 44.13 18.48
C LYS A 16 -11.99 43.15 18.84
N SER A 17 -12.38 41.98 19.36
CA SER A 17 -11.53 40.78 19.35
C SER A 17 -11.23 40.30 17.93
N SER A 18 -10.03 40.59 17.42
CA SER A 18 -9.51 39.97 16.19
C SER A 18 -8.77 38.68 16.52
N ALA A 19 -9.48 37.55 16.52
CA ALA A 19 -8.85 36.23 16.55
C ALA A 19 -7.94 36.08 15.31
N LYS A 20 -6.65 35.82 15.53
CA LYS A 20 -5.73 35.48 14.43
C LYS A 20 -6.05 34.05 13.98
N PRO A 21 -6.04 33.76 12.66
CA PRO A 21 -6.20 32.39 12.19
C PRO A 21 -5.02 31.53 12.67
N GLU A 22 -5.31 30.32 13.15
CA GLU A 22 -4.27 29.38 13.56
C GLU A 22 -3.52 28.82 12.34
N ASP A 23 -2.20 28.67 12.46
CA ASP A 23 -1.33 28.35 11.32
C ASP A 23 -1.35 26.85 10.98
N VAL A 24 -2.07 26.51 9.91
CA VAL A 24 -2.33 25.14 9.45
C VAL A 24 -1.10 24.39 8.88
N ASN A 25 0.11 24.95 8.94
CA ASN A 25 1.28 24.42 8.23
C ASN A 25 2.21 23.48 9.02
N HIS A 26 1.98 23.23 10.32
CA HIS A 26 2.87 22.37 11.12
C HIS A 26 2.58 20.85 11.02
N SER A 27 3.01 20.24 9.91
CA SER A 27 3.29 18.80 9.82
C SER A 27 4.74 18.50 10.24
N VAL A 28 4.99 17.33 10.83
CA VAL A 28 6.32 16.95 11.39
C VAL A 28 7.17 16.15 10.38
N LEU A 29 6.81 16.16 9.10
CA LEU A 29 7.57 15.55 8.01
C LEU A 29 7.71 16.57 6.86
N GLY A 30 8.92 16.66 6.30
CA GLY A 30 9.32 17.75 5.39
C GLY A 30 8.36 17.94 4.21
N GLY A 31 7.82 19.16 4.10
CA GLY A 31 6.75 19.46 3.16
C GLY A 31 7.21 19.68 1.72
N MET A 32 6.35 19.28 0.78
CA MET A 32 6.32 19.77 -0.60
C MET A 32 4.87 20.07 -0.98
N LYS A 33 4.60 21.28 -1.49
CA LYS A 33 3.29 21.62 -2.08
C LYS A 33 3.28 21.13 -3.52
N GLY A 34 2.43 20.15 -3.83
CA GLY A 34 2.20 19.64 -5.18
C GLY A 34 0.72 19.58 -5.49
N GLY A 35 0.17 20.68 -6.04
CA GLY A 35 -1.20 20.69 -6.56
C GLY A 35 -1.20 20.25 -8.02
N TYR A 36 -1.84 19.11 -8.31
CA TYR A 36 -2.13 18.68 -9.67
C TYR A 36 -3.56 19.08 -10.06
N ARG A 37 -3.73 19.53 -11.31
CA ARG A 37 -5.04 19.60 -11.97
C ARG A 37 -5.23 18.34 -12.80
N THR A 38 -6.41 17.75 -12.72
CA THR A 38 -6.84 16.61 -13.54
C THR A 38 -8.13 17.01 -14.24
N ASP A 39 -8.04 17.37 -15.52
CA ASP A 39 -9.22 17.72 -16.32
C ASP A 39 -9.84 16.45 -16.90
N GLY A 40 -10.86 15.91 -16.22
CA GLY A 40 -11.60 14.72 -16.65
C GLY A 40 -12.62 14.25 -15.60
N GLU A 41 -13.85 13.93 -16.03
CA GLU A 41 -14.97 13.56 -15.14
C GLU A 41 -14.90 12.11 -14.61
N ALA A 42 -13.79 11.74 -13.98
CA ALA A 42 -13.78 10.62 -13.06
C ALA A 42 -14.51 11.03 -11.77
N LYS A 43 -15.53 10.27 -11.35
CA LYS A 43 -16.16 10.42 -10.02
C LYS A 43 -15.22 9.92 -8.93
N ASN A 44 -14.17 10.67 -8.63
CA ASN A 44 -13.28 10.38 -7.50
C ASN A 44 -14.10 10.33 -6.20
N ALA A 45 -13.98 9.23 -5.46
CA ALA A 45 -14.55 9.09 -4.13
C ALA A 45 -14.08 10.24 -3.22
N SER A 46 -14.95 10.73 -2.32
CA SER A 46 -14.60 11.81 -1.40
C SER A 46 -13.46 11.39 -0.48
N VAL A 47 -12.39 12.19 -0.46
CA VAL A 47 -11.23 11.97 0.41
C VAL A 47 -11.47 12.71 1.74
N GLU A 48 -11.77 11.96 2.80
CA GLU A 48 -11.80 12.48 4.17
C GLU A 48 -10.40 12.38 4.78
N SER A 49 -9.89 13.46 5.39
CA SER A 49 -8.64 13.39 6.16
C SER A 49 -8.92 13.23 7.65
N ILE A 50 -8.36 12.18 8.25
CA ILE A 50 -8.51 11.85 9.67
C ILE A 50 -7.15 11.91 10.40
N ARG A 51 -7.21 12.07 11.73
CA ARG A 51 -6.03 12.18 12.60
C ARG A 51 -6.11 11.13 13.71
N VAL A 52 -5.46 9.99 13.49
CA VAL A 52 -5.44 8.88 14.45
C VAL A 52 -4.38 9.15 15.54
N PRO A 53 -4.70 9.09 16.84
CA PRO A 53 -3.72 9.31 17.92
C PRO A 53 -2.53 8.34 17.86
N PHE A 54 -1.32 8.83 18.11
CA PHE A 54 -0.11 8.03 18.15
C PHE A 54 0.96 8.65 19.04
N ASN A 55 1.06 8.15 20.29
CA ASN A 55 1.90 8.73 21.35
C ASN A 55 1.53 10.22 21.58
N ASP A 56 2.52 11.12 21.51
CA ASP A 56 2.39 12.57 21.64
C ASP A 56 1.94 13.28 20.34
N LYS A 57 1.56 12.51 19.30
CA LYS A 57 1.31 12.99 17.93
C LYS A 57 0.03 12.34 17.35
N ALA A 58 -0.23 12.62 16.07
CA ALA A 58 -1.26 11.93 15.30
C ALA A 58 -0.68 11.42 13.97
N ILE A 59 -1.17 10.27 13.52
CA ILE A 59 -1.00 9.74 12.16
C ILE A 59 -2.03 10.45 11.28
N ILE A 60 -1.58 11.07 10.19
CA ILE A 60 -2.47 11.59 9.15
C ILE A 60 -2.91 10.42 8.29
N CYS A 61 -4.23 10.23 8.12
CA CYS A 61 -4.77 9.27 7.16
C CYS A 61 -5.75 9.94 6.21
N GLU A 62 -5.94 9.33 5.05
CA GLU A 62 -6.96 9.64 4.06
C GLU A 62 -7.90 8.44 3.94
N ARG A 63 -9.18 8.61 4.29
CA ARG A 63 -10.23 7.67 3.93
C ARG A 63 -10.72 7.96 2.52
N ARG A 64 -10.90 6.90 1.73
CA ARG A 64 -11.69 6.90 0.49
C ARG A 64 -12.79 5.86 0.68
N VAL A 65 -13.83 6.31 1.37
CA VAL A 65 -14.96 5.48 1.84
C VAL A 65 -16.25 6.29 1.68
N GLU A 66 -17.37 5.62 1.42
CA GLU A 66 -18.68 6.24 1.66
C GLU A 66 -18.86 6.43 3.17
N ALA A 67 -19.47 7.55 3.60
CA ALA A 67 -19.37 8.10 4.96
C ALA A 67 -20.01 7.27 6.11
N SER A 68 -20.35 6.00 5.87
CA SER A 68 -20.86 5.02 6.83
C SER A 68 -20.24 3.62 6.67
N GLN A 69 -19.21 3.45 5.83
CA GLN A 69 -18.58 2.17 5.54
C GLN A 69 -17.22 2.00 6.22
N GLN A 70 -17.02 0.85 6.86
CA GLN A 70 -15.71 0.41 7.34
C GLN A 70 -14.75 0.20 6.15
N PRO A 71 -13.44 0.47 6.27
CA PRO A 71 -12.45 0.05 5.28
C PRO A 71 -12.57 -1.44 4.93
N ALA A 72 -12.34 -1.76 3.67
CA ALA A 72 -11.98 -3.12 3.25
C ALA A 72 -10.44 -3.31 3.26
N LEU A 73 -9.66 -2.25 3.30
CA LEU A 73 -8.19 -2.30 3.30
C LEU A 73 -7.58 -1.12 4.08
N ILE A 74 -6.61 -1.41 4.96
CA ILE A 74 -5.69 -0.41 5.51
C ILE A 74 -4.38 -0.47 4.72
N PHE A 75 -3.98 0.65 4.11
CA PHE A 75 -2.84 0.73 3.21
C PHE A 75 -1.81 1.79 3.63
N THR A 76 -0.53 1.61 3.29
CA THR A 76 0.48 2.67 3.48
C THR A 76 1.54 2.73 2.38
N HIS A 77 2.04 3.94 2.15
CA HIS A 77 2.96 4.31 1.07
C HIS A 77 4.37 3.70 1.20
N GLY A 78 5.16 3.83 0.12
CA GLY A 78 6.57 3.47 0.08
C GLY A 78 7.51 4.46 0.78
N ALA A 79 8.81 4.19 0.70
CA ALA A 79 9.84 5.09 1.23
C ALA A 79 9.78 6.48 0.57
N GLY A 80 9.90 7.55 1.36
CA GLY A 80 10.11 8.93 0.90
C GLY A 80 8.90 9.67 0.29
N GLY A 81 7.83 8.98 -0.13
CA GLY A 81 6.75 9.60 -0.92
C GLY A 81 5.56 10.20 -0.15
N GLY A 82 5.21 9.66 1.02
CA GLY A 82 3.94 9.97 1.70
C GLY A 82 2.69 9.39 1.01
N ILE A 83 1.51 9.55 1.63
CA ILE A 83 0.24 9.08 1.03
C ILE A 83 -0.14 9.84 -0.24
N ALA A 84 0.19 11.13 -0.33
CA ALA A 84 0.06 11.96 -1.53
C ALA A 84 1.05 11.61 -2.66
N ASN A 85 1.85 10.54 -2.53
CA ASN A 85 2.65 10.03 -3.63
C ASN A 85 1.73 9.52 -4.76
N PRO A 86 1.92 9.93 -6.02
CA PRO A 86 1.13 9.45 -7.18
C PRO A 86 0.81 7.95 -7.17
N ALA A 87 1.83 7.09 -7.09
CA ALA A 87 1.67 5.63 -7.04
C ALA A 87 1.04 5.05 -5.74
N THR A 88 0.69 5.89 -4.76
CA THR A 88 -0.14 5.50 -3.61
C THR A 88 -1.54 6.08 -3.75
N ALA A 89 -1.66 7.37 -4.08
CA ALA A 89 -2.94 8.05 -4.25
C ALA A 89 -3.75 7.50 -5.44
N GLU A 90 -3.11 7.25 -6.58
CA GLU A 90 -3.77 6.74 -7.80
C GLU A 90 -4.22 5.28 -7.60
N PHE A 91 -3.41 4.47 -6.93
CA PHE A 91 -3.79 3.12 -6.48
C PHE A 91 -4.99 3.17 -5.52
N ALA A 92 -4.96 4.06 -4.52
CA ALA A 92 -6.05 4.20 -3.55
C ALA A 92 -7.35 4.72 -4.19
N ASN A 93 -7.25 5.63 -5.16
CA ASN A 93 -8.39 6.08 -5.96
C ASN A 93 -9.00 4.92 -6.77
N GLY A 94 -8.16 4.18 -7.51
CA GLY A 94 -8.61 3.05 -8.32
C GLY A 94 -9.18 1.88 -7.52
N PHE A 95 -8.72 1.70 -6.27
CA PHE A 95 -9.28 0.74 -5.32
C PHE A 95 -10.65 1.22 -4.79
N ALA A 96 -10.76 2.50 -4.45
CA ALA A 96 -11.99 3.15 -3.97
C ALA A 96 -13.15 3.11 -4.98
N ASP A 97 -12.85 2.98 -6.28
CA ASP A 97 -13.85 2.76 -7.34
C ASP A 97 -14.65 1.44 -7.14
N ILE A 98 -14.20 0.51 -6.28
CA ILE A 98 -14.79 -0.83 -6.07
C ILE A 98 -14.99 -1.20 -4.58
N LEU A 99 -14.10 -0.77 -3.67
CA LEU A 99 -14.13 -1.06 -2.23
C LEU A 99 -13.55 0.09 -1.36
N PRO A 100 -14.06 0.33 -0.14
CA PRO A 100 -13.51 1.30 0.82
C PRO A 100 -12.03 1.07 1.18
N VAL A 101 -11.21 2.13 1.22
CA VAL A 101 -9.78 2.06 1.65
C VAL A 101 -9.38 3.23 2.54
N VAL A 102 -8.50 2.95 3.52
CA VAL A 102 -7.85 3.97 4.36
C VAL A 102 -6.34 3.93 4.12
N CYS A 103 -5.76 5.06 3.72
CA CYS A 103 -4.32 5.21 3.51
C CYS A 103 -3.69 6.05 4.62
N PHE A 104 -2.64 5.57 5.29
CA PHE A 104 -2.00 6.31 6.39
C PHE A 104 -0.54 6.72 6.12
N GLN A 105 -0.16 7.88 6.65
CA GLN A 105 1.17 8.47 6.58
C GLN A 105 2.15 7.78 7.55
N GLY A 106 2.81 6.72 7.08
CA GLY A 106 3.75 5.94 7.87
C GLY A 106 5.16 6.54 7.94
N THR A 107 5.88 6.24 9.03
CA THR A 107 7.25 6.75 9.24
C THR A 107 8.31 6.05 8.37
N MET A 108 9.50 6.62 8.26
CA MET A 108 10.64 6.00 7.54
C MET A 108 11.32 4.87 8.35
N ASN A 109 10.91 4.63 9.59
CA ASN A 109 11.36 3.51 10.41
C ASN A 109 10.33 2.36 10.31
N LEU A 110 10.78 1.13 10.03
CA LEU A 110 9.90 -0.01 9.78
C LEU A 110 9.09 -0.39 11.03
N GLN A 111 9.74 -0.47 12.20
CA GLN A 111 9.13 -0.85 13.46
C GLN A 111 8.05 0.17 13.89
N ASN A 112 8.33 1.46 13.75
CA ASN A 112 7.35 2.51 14.00
C ASN A 112 6.23 2.50 12.94
N ARG A 113 6.51 2.15 11.68
CA ARG A 113 5.46 1.97 10.66
C ARG A 113 4.55 0.78 10.97
N THR A 114 5.07 -0.30 11.54
CA THR A 114 4.27 -1.41 12.08
C THR A 114 3.42 -0.94 13.27
N LYS A 115 3.97 -0.17 14.21
CA LYS A 115 3.17 0.42 15.30
C LYS A 115 2.07 1.36 14.80
N THR A 116 2.29 2.11 13.72
CA THR A 116 1.23 2.94 13.11
C THR A 116 0.17 2.11 12.36
N PHE A 117 0.45 0.87 11.93
CA PHE A 117 -0.62 -0.05 11.49
C PHE A 117 -1.56 -0.34 12.65
N HIS A 118 -1.02 -0.77 13.80
CA HIS A 118 -1.81 -1.17 14.97
C HIS A 118 -2.76 -0.08 15.45
N SER A 119 -2.27 1.16 15.61
CA SER A 119 -3.13 2.28 16.01
C SER A 119 -4.21 2.63 14.98
N VAL A 120 -4.01 2.37 13.68
CA VAL A 120 -5.04 2.55 12.64
C VAL A 120 -6.02 1.37 12.63
N ILE A 121 -5.54 0.13 12.83
CA ILE A 121 -6.39 -1.07 13.02
C ILE A 121 -7.34 -0.89 14.20
N GLU A 122 -6.82 -0.41 15.32
CA GLU A 122 -7.58 -0.09 16.54
C GLU A 122 -8.61 1.03 16.29
N HIS A 123 -8.22 2.11 15.61
CA HIS A 123 -9.09 3.25 15.30
C HIS A 123 -10.22 2.92 14.30
N GLU A 124 -9.93 2.14 13.25
CA GLU A 124 -10.92 1.68 12.27
C GLU A 124 -11.68 0.43 12.75
N SER A 125 -11.30 -0.14 13.90
CA SER A 125 -11.77 -1.43 14.42
C SER A 125 -11.73 -2.55 13.36
N PHE A 126 -10.68 -2.57 12.54
CA PHE A 126 -10.56 -3.38 11.33
C PHE A 126 -9.15 -3.93 11.13
N ASP A 127 -9.01 -5.25 11.05
CA ASP A 127 -7.72 -5.94 10.84
C ASP A 127 -7.74 -6.93 9.65
N THR A 128 -8.89 -7.15 8.99
CA THR A 128 -9.08 -8.30 8.09
C THR A 128 -8.15 -8.29 6.87
N ALA A 129 -7.84 -7.10 6.33
CA ALA A 129 -6.90 -6.97 5.22
C ALA A 129 -5.98 -5.74 5.36
N LEU A 130 -4.68 -5.98 5.26
CA LEU A 130 -3.63 -4.96 5.32
C LEU A 130 -2.87 -4.88 4.00
N GLY A 131 -2.21 -3.76 3.72
CA GLY A 131 -1.40 -3.66 2.51
C GLY A 131 -0.48 -2.45 2.48
N GLY A 132 0.34 -2.38 1.44
CA GLY A 132 1.15 -1.18 1.22
C GLY A 132 2.01 -1.29 -0.01
N ARG A 133 2.74 -0.20 -0.28
CA ARG A 133 3.76 -0.16 -1.33
C ARG A 133 5.17 -0.24 -0.74
N SER A 134 6.06 -1.05 -1.29
CA SER A 134 7.51 -1.06 -0.94
C SER A 134 7.77 -1.26 0.56
N MET A 135 8.34 -0.26 1.27
CA MET A 135 8.48 -0.27 2.73
C MET A 135 7.14 -0.45 3.46
N GLY A 136 6.06 0.10 2.92
CA GLY A 136 4.70 -0.10 3.42
C GLY A 136 4.21 -1.54 3.27
N ALA A 137 4.52 -2.19 2.14
CA ALA A 137 4.21 -3.61 1.94
C ALA A 137 4.89 -4.47 3.01
N ARG A 138 6.18 -4.23 3.29
CA ARG A 138 6.90 -4.91 4.38
C ARG A 138 6.31 -4.63 5.76
N ALA A 139 5.86 -3.40 6.02
CA ALA A 139 5.23 -3.07 7.30
C ALA A 139 3.87 -3.77 7.48
N ALA A 140 3.08 -3.94 6.42
CA ALA A 140 1.83 -4.67 6.43
C ALA A 140 2.03 -6.17 6.76
N VAL A 141 3.02 -6.81 6.12
CA VAL A 141 3.38 -8.20 6.44
C VAL A 141 3.80 -8.34 7.91
N VAL A 142 4.73 -7.49 8.38
CA VAL A 142 5.22 -7.53 9.77
C VAL A 142 4.10 -7.24 10.78
N ALA A 143 3.11 -6.42 10.44
CA ALA A 143 1.93 -6.19 11.27
C ALA A 143 1.06 -7.45 11.35
N ALA A 144 0.72 -8.07 10.21
CA ALA A 144 -0.10 -9.27 10.13
C ALA A 144 0.53 -10.51 10.80
N THR A 145 1.87 -10.57 10.91
CA THR A 145 2.59 -11.67 11.60
C THR A 145 2.72 -11.49 13.12
N GLN A 146 2.23 -10.39 13.70
CA GLN A 146 2.31 -10.18 15.15
C GLN A 146 1.13 -10.81 15.89
N GLU A 147 1.33 -11.09 17.18
CA GLU A 147 0.33 -11.72 18.04
C GLU A 147 -0.96 -10.91 18.12
N GLU A 148 -2.07 -11.59 18.42
CA GLU A 148 -3.42 -11.01 18.55
C GLU A 148 -4.00 -10.37 17.27
N ARG A 149 -3.48 -10.73 16.09
CA ARG A 149 -3.98 -10.26 14.79
C ARG A 149 -4.86 -11.27 14.06
N GLU A 150 -5.91 -10.77 13.43
CA GLU A 150 -6.88 -11.56 12.66
C GLU A 150 -6.66 -11.49 11.14
N THR A 151 -5.70 -10.69 10.66
CA THR A 151 -5.45 -10.44 9.23
C THR A 151 -5.49 -11.72 8.37
N LYS A 152 -6.45 -11.79 7.44
CA LYS A 152 -6.61 -12.91 6.49
C LYS A 152 -6.12 -12.58 5.10
N THR A 153 -5.78 -11.33 4.81
CA THR A 153 -5.44 -10.92 3.44
C THR A 153 -4.39 -9.80 3.40
N LEU A 154 -3.44 -9.91 2.49
CA LEU A 154 -2.34 -8.96 2.29
C LEU A 154 -2.27 -8.47 0.84
N VAL A 155 -2.21 -7.15 0.64
CA VAL A 155 -2.04 -6.51 -0.69
C VAL A 155 -0.68 -5.82 -0.77
N LEU A 156 0.26 -6.44 -1.48
CA LEU A 156 1.69 -6.12 -1.46
C LEU A 156 2.15 -5.54 -2.80
N VAL A 157 2.09 -4.22 -2.92
CA VAL A 157 2.49 -3.48 -4.12
C VAL A 157 3.99 -3.22 -4.11
N SER A 158 4.71 -3.56 -5.18
CA SER A 158 6.18 -3.45 -5.28
C SER A 158 6.87 -3.98 -4.02
N PHE A 159 6.60 -5.22 -3.60
CA PHE A 159 7.24 -5.78 -2.40
C PHE A 159 8.76 -5.87 -2.63
N PRO A 160 9.62 -5.20 -1.83
CA PRO A 160 11.04 -5.13 -2.10
C PRO A 160 11.72 -6.36 -1.49
N LEU A 161 11.59 -7.50 -2.17
CA LEU A 161 12.11 -8.82 -1.79
C LEU A 161 13.61 -8.82 -1.49
N VAL A 162 14.36 -7.93 -2.14
CA VAL A 162 15.72 -7.53 -1.72
C VAL A 162 15.80 -6.03 -1.44
N GLY A 163 16.81 -5.62 -0.67
CA GLY A 163 17.17 -4.21 -0.59
C GLY A 163 18.37 -3.88 0.29
N GLY A 164 18.53 -2.60 0.61
CA GLY A 164 19.79 -2.08 1.11
C GLY A 164 20.89 -2.11 0.03
N LYS A 165 22.06 -1.54 0.32
CA LYS A 165 23.18 -1.53 -0.64
C LYS A 165 23.75 -2.93 -0.93
N LYS A 166 23.47 -3.91 -0.05
CA LYS A 166 23.96 -5.30 -0.12
C LYS A 166 22.97 -6.28 -0.79
N ARG A 167 21.79 -5.83 -1.25
CA ARG A 167 20.69 -6.69 -1.75
C ARG A 167 20.30 -7.79 -0.74
N GLU A 168 20.18 -7.42 0.52
CA GLU A 168 19.77 -8.30 1.63
C GLU A 168 18.37 -8.88 1.34
N SER A 169 18.25 -10.22 1.37
CA SER A 169 16.95 -10.91 1.16
C SER A 169 15.99 -10.62 2.31
N ARG A 170 14.71 -10.58 1.97
CA ARG A 170 13.57 -10.41 2.87
C ARG A 170 12.50 -11.47 2.63
N GLU A 171 12.86 -12.60 2.02
CA GLU A 171 11.93 -13.71 1.78
C GLU A 171 11.33 -14.27 3.08
N GLN A 172 12.11 -14.34 4.16
CA GLN A 172 11.69 -14.97 5.42
C GLN A 172 10.36 -14.44 5.94
N VAL A 173 10.15 -13.11 5.92
CA VAL A 173 8.92 -12.49 6.43
C VAL A 173 7.67 -12.87 5.62
N LEU A 174 7.84 -13.37 4.38
CA LEU A 174 6.77 -13.95 3.58
C LEU A 174 6.59 -15.45 3.85
N LEU A 175 7.68 -16.17 4.12
CA LEU A 175 7.67 -17.59 4.51
C LEU A 175 7.07 -17.80 5.91
N ASP A 176 7.20 -16.81 6.80
CA ASP A 176 6.62 -16.78 8.14
C ASP A 176 5.07 -16.62 8.12
N LEU A 177 4.46 -16.32 6.96
CA LEU A 177 3.01 -16.23 6.80
C LEU A 177 2.34 -17.62 6.75
N THR A 178 1.27 -17.76 7.52
CA THR A 178 0.52 -19.01 7.69
C THR A 178 -0.51 -19.27 6.58
N GLU A 179 -0.94 -20.53 6.44
CA GLU A 179 -1.93 -20.99 5.44
C GLU A 179 -3.28 -20.24 5.47
N GLY A 180 -3.62 -19.61 6.60
CA GLY A 180 -4.83 -18.80 6.76
C GLY A 180 -4.78 -17.41 6.14
N VAL A 181 -3.66 -17.03 5.52
CA VAL A 181 -3.46 -15.72 4.88
C VAL A 181 -3.42 -15.86 3.36
N ASP A 182 -4.22 -15.04 2.66
CA ASP A 182 -4.17 -14.87 1.21
C ASP A 182 -3.33 -13.64 0.84
N VAL A 183 -2.36 -13.78 -0.07
CA VAL A 183 -1.43 -12.72 -0.45
C VAL A 183 -1.56 -12.37 -1.92
N LEU A 184 -1.82 -11.09 -2.23
CA LEU A 184 -1.73 -10.53 -3.57
C LEU A 184 -0.44 -9.73 -3.71
N PHE A 185 0.47 -10.22 -4.54
CA PHE A 185 1.62 -9.47 -5.02
C PHE A 185 1.22 -8.66 -6.26
N MET A 186 1.56 -7.37 -6.29
CA MET A 186 1.47 -6.52 -7.49
C MET A 186 2.85 -5.95 -7.80
N ILE A 187 3.51 -6.50 -8.82
CA ILE A 187 4.97 -6.34 -9.02
C ILE A 187 5.24 -6.01 -10.49
N GLY A 188 6.08 -5.01 -10.73
CA GLY A 188 6.52 -4.67 -12.07
C GLY A 188 7.60 -5.62 -12.58
N SER A 189 7.59 -5.98 -13.87
CA SER A 189 8.61 -6.86 -14.45
C SER A 189 10.03 -6.32 -14.37
N ASP A 190 10.16 -4.99 -14.30
CA ASP A 190 11.42 -4.26 -14.27
C ASP A 190 11.76 -3.82 -12.82
N ASP A 191 11.10 -4.39 -11.80
CA ASP A 191 11.37 -4.12 -10.38
C ASP A 191 12.72 -4.71 -9.93
N ALA A 192 13.77 -3.89 -10.00
CA ALA A 192 15.12 -4.26 -9.57
C ALA A 192 15.24 -4.67 -8.08
N GLN A 193 14.20 -4.48 -7.25
CA GLN A 193 14.10 -4.95 -5.87
C GLN A 193 13.25 -6.22 -5.71
N CYS A 194 12.57 -6.69 -6.76
CA CYS A 194 11.73 -7.88 -6.75
C CYS A 194 11.77 -8.60 -8.12
N ASP A 195 12.85 -9.35 -8.35
CA ASP A 195 12.93 -10.24 -9.51
C ASP A 195 11.78 -11.26 -9.49
N LEU A 196 11.03 -11.36 -10.59
CA LEU A 196 9.83 -12.19 -10.66
C LEU A 196 10.15 -13.69 -10.53
N SER A 197 11.28 -14.15 -11.07
CA SER A 197 11.68 -15.57 -10.98
C SER A 197 12.03 -15.94 -9.54
N HIS A 198 12.69 -15.04 -8.82
CA HIS A 198 12.95 -15.17 -7.39
C HIS A 198 11.65 -15.12 -6.58
N LEU A 199 10.72 -14.23 -6.91
CA LEU A 199 9.42 -14.16 -6.24
C LEU A 199 8.60 -15.45 -6.44
N TRP A 200 8.56 -16.02 -7.64
CA TRP A 200 7.93 -17.33 -7.89
C TRP A 200 8.52 -18.43 -7.01
N ASN A 201 9.86 -18.46 -6.91
CA ASN A 201 10.58 -19.40 -6.02
C ASN A 201 10.34 -19.16 -4.52
N VAL A 202 9.80 -18.01 -4.12
CA VAL A 202 9.35 -17.74 -2.74
C VAL A 202 7.87 -18.11 -2.60
N MET A 203 7.01 -17.71 -3.53
CA MET A 203 5.58 -18.07 -3.56
C MET A 203 5.35 -19.60 -3.57
N ALA A 204 6.25 -20.38 -4.17
CA ALA A 204 6.21 -21.84 -4.16
C ALA A 204 6.60 -22.47 -2.79
N LYS A 205 7.23 -21.71 -1.89
CA LYS A 205 7.63 -22.13 -0.54
C LYS A 205 6.72 -21.58 0.57
N MET A 206 5.95 -20.53 0.30
CA MET A 206 5.02 -19.91 1.25
C MET A 206 3.88 -20.87 1.60
N THR A 207 3.51 -20.96 2.88
CA THR A 207 2.28 -21.66 3.28
C THR A 207 1.03 -20.81 3.00
N ALA A 208 1.16 -19.49 3.15
CA ALA A 208 0.16 -18.51 2.74
C ALA A 208 -0.12 -18.54 1.23
N ARG A 209 -1.40 -18.65 0.87
CA ARG A 209 -1.83 -18.79 -0.53
C ARG A 209 -1.54 -17.51 -1.29
N SER A 210 -0.75 -17.60 -2.34
CA SER A 210 -0.23 -16.41 -3.05
C SER A 210 -0.75 -16.30 -4.49
N TRP A 211 -1.05 -15.07 -4.88
CA TRP A 211 -1.43 -14.61 -6.22
C TRP A 211 -0.43 -13.56 -6.72
N LEU A 212 -0.13 -13.53 -8.02
CA LEU A 212 0.65 -12.47 -8.66
C LEU A 212 -0.16 -11.76 -9.74
N CYS A 213 -0.22 -10.43 -9.65
CA CYS A 213 -0.52 -9.55 -10.76
C CYS A 213 0.79 -8.90 -11.24
N GLU A 214 1.25 -9.29 -12.42
CA GLU A 214 2.47 -8.76 -13.04
C GLU A 214 2.17 -7.49 -13.83
N VAL A 215 2.96 -6.43 -13.62
CA VAL A 215 2.80 -5.15 -14.35
C VAL A 215 3.95 -5.01 -15.35
N GLU A 216 3.69 -5.30 -16.62
CA GLU A 216 4.72 -5.41 -17.65
C GLU A 216 5.38 -4.06 -17.96
N GLY A 217 6.72 -4.03 -17.90
CA GLY A 217 7.54 -2.84 -18.12
C GLY A 217 7.53 -1.83 -16.96
N ALA A 218 6.91 -2.14 -15.82
CA ALA A 218 6.90 -1.27 -14.64
C ALA A 218 8.09 -1.53 -13.69
N ASP A 219 8.59 -0.45 -13.10
CA ASP A 219 9.69 -0.46 -12.12
C ASP A 219 9.19 -0.52 -10.66
N HIS A 220 10.13 -0.52 -9.70
CA HIS A 220 9.82 -0.41 -8.26
C HIS A 220 9.08 0.90 -7.89
N GLY A 221 9.11 1.90 -8.77
CA GLY A 221 8.36 3.14 -8.72
C GLY A 221 6.86 2.97 -8.96
N MET A 222 6.41 1.83 -9.52
CA MET A 222 5.21 1.74 -10.36
C MET A 222 5.20 2.84 -11.41
N SER A 223 6.25 2.89 -12.22
CA SER A 223 6.40 3.76 -13.39
C SER A 223 6.92 2.93 -14.57
N TRP A 224 6.48 3.26 -15.79
CA TRP A 224 6.91 2.55 -17.00
C TRP A 224 7.18 3.50 -18.17
N LYS A 225 7.64 2.99 -19.31
CA LYS A 225 8.05 3.81 -20.47
C LYS A 225 6.89 4.60 -21.11
N PRO A 226 5.67 4.06 -21.29
CA PRO A 226 4.51 4.83 -21.75
C PRO A 226 3.99 5.79 -20.67
N LYS A 227 4.58 6.99 -20.59
CA LYS A 227 4.38 7.93 -19.46
C LYS A 227 2.94 8.42 -19.28
N ASN A 228 2.19 8.51 -20.37
CA ASN A 228 0.77 8.86 -20.41
C ASN A 228 -0.12 7.85 -19.66
N SER A 229 0.09 6.55 -19.88
CA SER A 229 -0.74 5.50 -19.25
C SER A 229 -0.31 5.14 -17.81
N VAL A 230 0.66 5.85 -17.21
CA VAL A 230 1.16 5.57 -15.85
C VAL A 230 0.09 5.78 -14.77
N GLU A 231 -0.73 6.83 -14.86
CA GLU A 231 -1.85 7.04 -13.93
C GLU A 231 -2.90 5.94 -14.12
N ALA A 232 -3.30 5.66 -15.36
CA ALA A 232 -4.26 4.62 -15.70
C ALA A 232 -3.83 3.24 -15.17
N MET A 233 -2.55 2.89 -15.29
CA MET A 233 -1.95 1.67 -14.72
C MET A 233 -2.09 1.61 -13.20
N ARG A 234 -1.77 2.69 -12.49
CA ARG A 234 -1.82 2.74 -11.02
C ARG A 234 -3.25 2.71 -10.51
N ARG A 235 -4.18 3.41 -11.16
CA ARG A 235 -5.61 3.25 -10.89
C ARG A 235 -6.06 1.81 -11.14
N LYS A 236 -5.77 1.24 -12.31
CA LYS A 236 -6.23 -0.10 -12.67
C LYS A 236 -5.68 -1.19 -11.76
N THR A 237 -4.43 -1.09 -11.30
CA THR A 237 -3.89 -2.01 -10.28
C THR A 237 -4.62 -1.86 -8.94
N GLY A 238 -5.00 -0.65 -8.53
CA GLY A 238 -5.94 -0.43 -7.42
C GLY A 238 -7.27 -1.15 -7.61
N THR A 239 -7.89 -0.98 -8.78
CA THR A 239 -9.17 -1.63 -9.13
C THR A 239 -9.07 -3.15 -9.11
N ILE A 240 -8.02 -3.72 -9.70
CA ILE A 240 -7.78 -5.18 -9.72
C ILE A 240 -7.58 -5.72 -8.29
N ALA A 241 -6.89 -4.98 -7.41
CA ALA A 241 -6.71 -5.38 -6.02
C ALA A 241 -8.05 -5.38 -5.25
N ALA A 242 -8.91 -4.39 -5.47
CA ALA A 242 -10.25 -4.36 -4.88
C ALA A 242 -11.17 -5.45 -5.45
N GLU A 243 -11.15 -5.70 -6.76
CA GLU A 243 -11.86 -6.80 -7.41
C GLU A 243 -11.44 -8.16 -6.82
N TRP A 244 -10.13 -8.41 -6.70
CA TRP A 244 -9.56 -9.64 -6.13
C TRP A 244 -9.87 -9.80 -4.63
N LEU A 245 -9.84 -8.72 -3.86
CA LEU A 245 -10.20 -8.74 -2.45
C LEU A 245 -11.68 -9.10 -2.26
N LYS A 246 -12.55 -8.49 -3.07
CA LYS A 246 -14.00 -8.71 -3.11
C LYS A 246 -14.36 -10.13 -3.55
N LYS A 247 -13.65 -10.67 -4.54
CA LYS A 247 -13.80 -12.05 -5.02
C LYS A 247 -12.56 -12.52 -5.81
N ARG A 248 -11.85 -13.50 -5.26
CA ARG A 248 -10.74 -14.22 -5.91
C ARG A 248 -11.07 -15.68 -6.21
N ASP A 249 -10.56 -16.18 -7.32
CA ASP A 249 -10.54 -17.61 -7.66
C ASP A 249 -9.27 -18.24 -7.04
N GLN A 250 -9.41 -19.42 -6.43
CA GLN A 250 -8.32 -20.09 -5.71
C GLN A 250 -7.37 -20.88 -6.62
N GLY A 251 -7.81 -21.28 -7.82
CA GLY A 251 -6.97 -21.94 -8.82
C GLY A 251 -6.29 -20.95 -9.77
N ARG A 252 -6.97 -19.85 -10.10
CA ARG A 252 -6.48 -18.84 -11.05
C ARG A 252 -5.64 -17.77 -10.34
N ARG A 253 -4.35 -18.06 -10.15
CA ARG A 253 -3.46 -17.27 -9.27
C ARG A 253 -2.50 -16.31 -9.99
N TYR A 254 -2.53 -16.25 -11.31
CA TYR A 254 -1.72 -15.31 -12.09
C TYR A 254 -2.57 -14.41 -13.00
N SER A 255 -2.24 -13.13 -13.07
CA SER A 255 -2.79 -12.15 -14.01
C SER A 255 -1.71 -11.14 -14.43
N CYS A 256 -1.98 -10.33 -15.45
CA CYS A 256 -1.02 -9.33 -15.92
C CYS A 256 -1.68 -8.02 -16.39
N VAL A 257 -1.04 -6.89 -16.15
CA VAL A 257 -1.38 -5.56 -16.67
C VAL A 257 -0.29 -5.15 -17.66
N ARG A 258 -0.70 -4.83 -18.89
CA ARG A 258 0.17 -4.36 -19.98
C ARG A 258 -0.24 -2.95 -20.42
N PRO A 259 0.67 -2.14 -20.99
CA PRO A 259 0.29 -0.96 -21.77
C PRO A 259 -0.66 -1.37 -22.92
N ASN A 260 -1.61 -0.50 -23.26
CA ASN A 260 -2.38 -0.62 -24.50
C ASN A 260 -1.87 0.40 -25.52
N GLU A 261 -0.95 -0.02 -26.39
CA GLU A 261 -0.31 0.83 -27.40
C GLU A 261 -1.30 1.46 -28.40
N GLU A 262 -2.49 0.89 -28.56
CA GLU A 262 -3.53 1.36 -29.49
C GLU A 262 -4.44 2.46 -28.90
N ALA A 263 -4.46 2.66 -27.57
CA ALA A 263 -5.50 3.46 -26.90
C ALA A 263 -5.02 4.37 -25.75
N GLU A 264 -3.71 4.47 -25.49
CA GLU A 264 -3.11 5.20 -24.36
C GLU A 264 -3.56 4.76 -22.95
N ASP A 265 -4.25 3.61 -22.86
CA ASP A 265 -4.81 3.01 -21.64
C ASP A 265 -4.03 1.74 -21.24
N VAL A 266 -4.60 0.87 -20.41
CA VAL A 266 -3.99 -0.38 -19.92
C VAL A 266 -4.85 -1.61 -20.15
N ARG A 267 -4.22 -2.65 -20.69
CA ARG A 267 -4.86 -3.95 -20.93
C ARG A 267 -4.65 -4.85 -19.71
N PHE A 268 -5.74 -5.28 -19.10
CA PHE A 268 -5.72 -6.34 -18.08
C PHE A 268 -5.96 -7.71 -18.71
N GLU A 269 -5.00 -8.62 -18.55
CA GLU A 269 -5.19 -10.04 -18.77
C GLU A 269 -5.71 -10.70 -17.50
N ASN A 270 -6.96 -11.18 -17.58
CA ASN A 270 -7.69 -11.74 -16.47
C ASN A 270 -7.02 -12.99 -15.87
N TRP A 271 -7.38 -13.29 -14.62
CA TRP A 271 -6.85 -14.38 -13.80
C TRP A 271 -6.90 -15.73 -14.53
N ARG A 272 -5.73 -16.39 -14.58
CA ARG A 272 -5.53 -17.72 -15.17
C ARG A 272 -4.82 -18.66 -14.20
N SER A 273 -4.96 -19.96 -14.45
CA SER A 273 -4.11 -21.00 -13.87
C SER A 273 -2.64 -20.68 -14.15
N ASP A 274 -1.76 -21.03 -13.22
CA ASP A 274 -0.32 -20.81 -13.39
C ASP A 274 0.42 -22.11 -13.69
N ASP A 275 0.46 -22.45 -14.98
CA ASP A 275 1.02 -23.73 -15.46
C ASP A 275 2.56 -23.79 -15.31
N ARG A 276 3.22 -22.67 -14.98
CA ARG A 276 4.66 -22.59 -14.68
C ARG A 276 5.06 -23.41 -13.44
N VAL A 277 4.14 -23.64 -12.51
CA VAL A 277 4.39 -24.50 -11.33
C VAL A 277 4.45 -25.99 -11.72
N ALA A 278 3.92 -26.38 -12.89
CA ALA A 278 3.88 -27.78 -13.31
C ALA A 278 5.20 -28.29 -13.93
N SER A 279 6.11 -27.41 -14.34
CA SER A 279 7.32 -27.80 -15.08
C SER A 279 8.51 -28.24 -14.22
N ASP A 280 8.48 -28.01 -12.90
CA ASP A 280 9.62 -28.24 -12.00
C ASP A 280 9.53 -29.57 -11.21
N GLN A 281 8.74 -30.53 -11.70
CA GLN A 281 8.81 -31.91 -11.20
C GLN A 281 10.07 -32.61 -11.73
N ASP A 282 10.94 -33.03 -10.80
CA ASP A 282 12.21 -33.72 -11.06
C ASP A 282 12.07 -34.81 -12.14
N PRO A 283 12.84 -34.75 -13.25
CA PRO A 283 12.86 -35.79 -14.28
C PRO A 283 13.55 -37.05 -13.74
N GLY A 284 12.76 -37.83 -12.99
CA GLY A 284 13.18 -38.93 -12.12
C GLY A 284 14.19 -39.89 -12.74
N PRO A 285 15.03 -40.52 -11.90
CA PRO A 285 16.39 -40.92 -12.24
C PRO A 285 16.48 -41.75 -13.52
N LYS A 286 17.05 -41.12 -14.56
CA LYS A 286 17.25 -41.71 -15.90
C LYS A 286 17.87 -43.10 -15.80
N THR A 287 17.05 -44.12 -16.03
CA THR A 287 17.45 -45.52 -15.94
C THR A 287 18.51 -45.84 -16.99
N LYS A 288 19.77 -45.93 -16.56
CA LYS A 288 20.87 -46.41 -17.41
C LYS A 288 20.51 -47.79 -17.94
N LYS A 289 20.21 -47.89 -19.24
CA LYS A 289 20.08 -49.17 -19.94
C LYS A 289 21.37 -49.97 -19.71
N ARG A 290 21.30 -51.00 -18.89
CA ARG A 290 22.35 -52.03 -18.84
C ARG A 290 22.31 -52.75 -20.18
N SER A 291 23.36 -52.59 -20.97
CA SER A 291 23.65 -53.56 -22.03
C SER A 291 23.83 -54.93 -21.38
N LYS A 292 23.22 -55.94 -22.00
CA LYS A 292 23.54 -57.35 -21.78
C LYS A 292 23.72 -57.97 -23.16
N ASN A 293 24.93 -58.52 -23.33
CA ASN A 293 25.36 -59.46 -24.37
C ASN A 293 24.76 -59.24 -25.76
#